data_AF-A0A8H6A932-F1
#
_entry.id   AF-A0A8H6A932-F1
#
_cell.length_a   1.000
_cell.length_b   1.000
_cell.length_c   1.000
_cell.angle_alpha   90.00
_cell.angle_beta   90.00
_cell.angle_gamma   90.00
#
_symmetry.space_group_name_H-M   'P 1'
#
loop_
_entity.id
_entity.type
_entity.pdbx_description
1 polymer ?
#
loop_
_entity_poly.entity_id
_entity_poly.type
_entity_poly.pdbx_seq_one_letter_code
_entity_poly.pdbx_strand_id
1 'polypeptide(L)'
;MLPYFPFIDLTPDMTSQYLRQNRPFLLQAIHTVTIFSTEERLLQVEELKRLLFTSALLKVQSNIDLLLGLLTYIAWSTDAFLGRADLISRFMMLAISLVYDLRLFKPSSTDVHLMMAITQGQADENSPSGNEKTPYDLLEKQRAVLACFVLSSNISSHLGRQDALRWTPQMGEALRVLTLNESCAADKLFVSQVRLQLLKQKADDVRQQDETDCDGKGTAHLGASAPRLLYLKALRRQLYELRYLSGQKGDGGIFLGFERLECLWQSVENIKSWLDDFYRIPCSKLIGQPFHFWSQMILSITLLKYLSTLKDPDWDCQAVRNRVHLISTMDCMLRKLDLSSKEPDLQCNDHLLKLLSKLLTRCRAWAEARWNMASHVEGVETTPNSDTISYNHRIPDLDQITWMQSMDLGDDQWFEDVLCIPTSFC
;
A
#
# COMPACT_ATOMS: atom_id res chain seq x y z
N MET A 1 -12.28 8.54 -7.89
CA MET A 1 -11.04 7.75 -7.84
C MET A 1 -9.80 8.65 -7.88
N LEU A 2 -9.55 9.40 -8.96
CA LEU A 2 -8.33 10.21 -9.11
C LEU A 2 -7.97 11.15 -7.94
N PRO A 3 -8.91 11.86 -7.27
CA PRO A 3 -8.54 12.72 -6.14
C PRO A 3 -7.83 12.01 -4.97
N TYR A 4 -7.90 10.68 -4.89
CA TYR A 4 -7.25 9.88 -3.83
C TYR A 4 -5.87 9.34 -4.21
N PHE A 5 -5.56 9.27 -5.51
CA PHE A 5 -4.24 8.90 -6.01
C PHE A 5 -4.02 9.52 -7.40
N PRO A 6 -3.68 10.81 -7.47
CA PRO A 6 -3.73 11.58 -8.72
C PRO A 6 -2.43 11.48 -9.50
N PHE A 7 -2.14 10.31 -10.06
CA PHE A 7 -0.99 10.14 -10.95
C PHE A 7 -1.32 10.36 -12.44
N ILE A 8 -2.60 10.51 -12.77
CA ILE A 8 -3.07 10.86 -14.12
C ILE A 8 -3.70 12.24 -14.06
N ASP A 9 -3.26 13.11 -14.96
CA ASP A 9 -3.88 14.39 -15.23
C ASP A 9 -4.85 14.22 -16.39
N LEU A 10 -6.16 14.17 -16.11
CA LEU A 10 -7.20 14.11 -17.14
C LEU A 10 -7.66 15.52 -17.46
N THR A 11 -7.04 16.13 -18.47
CA THR A 11 -7.44 17.46 -18.94
C THR A 11 -8.85 17.42 -19.54
N PRO A 12 -9.58 18.55 -19.59
CA PRO A 12 -10.92 18.60 -20.21
C PRO A 12 -10.96 18.08 -21.66
N ASP A 13 -9.84 18.15 -22.37
CA ASP A 13 -9.70 17.71 -23.76
C ASP A 13 -9.60 16.18 -23.89
N MET A 14 -9.25 15.47 -22.80
CA MET A 14 -9.14 14.00 -22.75
C MET A 14 -10.52 13.36 -22.61
N THR A 15 -11.37 13.55 -23.61
CA THR A 15 -12.70 12.95 -23.70
C THR A 15 -12.65 11.42 -23.81
N SER A 16 -13.76 10.74 -23.54
CA SER A 16 -13.87 9.29 -23.76
C SER A 16 -13.59 8.88 -25.20
N GLN A 17 -13.96 9.72 -26.18
CA GLN A 17 -13.63 9.52 -27.59
C GLN A 17 -12.13 9.64 -27.85
N TYR A 18 -11.47 10.65 -27.26
CA TYR A 18 -10.02 10.79 -27.36
C TYR A 18 -9.30 9.57 -26.77
N LEU A 19 -9.71 9.12 -25.58
CA LEU A 19 -9.13 7.94 -24.95
C LEU A 19 -9.36 6.68 -25.79
N ARG A 20 -10.54 6.50 -26.38
CA ARG A 20 -10.81 5.34 -27.24
C ARG A 20 -9.88 5.27 -28.45
N GLN A 21 -9.51 6.43 -29.01
CA GLN A 21 -8.66 6.51 -30.20
C GLN A 21 -7.17 6.44 -29.86
N ASN A 22 -6.73 7.13 -28.79
CA ASN A 22 -5.31 7.34 -28.50
C ASN A 22 -4.79 6.51 -27.33
N ARG A 23 -5.67 6.13 -26.40
CA ARG A 23 -5.34 5.44 -25.13
C ARG A 23 -6.35 4.30 -24.83
N PRO A 24 -6.56 3.36 -25.77
CA PRO A 24 -7.60 2.35 -25.66
C PRO A 24 -7.40 1.41 -24.46
N PHE A 25 -6.16 1.11 -24.07
CA PHE A 25 -5.90 0.23 -22.94
C PHE A 25 -6.20 0.93 -21.61
N LEU A 26 -5.79 2.20 -21.46
CA LEU A 26 -6.16 3.00 -20.29
C LEU A 26 -7.67 3.16 -20.16
N LEU A 27 -8.38 3.40 -21.28
CA LEU A 27 -9.85 3.46 -21.26
C LEU A 27 -10.46 2.16 -20.75
N GLN A 28 -9.97 1.01 -21.25
CA GLN A 28 -10.45 -0.30 -20.83
C GLN A 28 -10.17 -0.52 -19.34
N ALA A 29 -8.98 -0.18 -18.85
CA ALA A 29 -8.64 -0.31 -17.43
C ALA A 29 -9.53 0.58 -16.55
N ILE A 30 -9.79 1.83 -16.95
CA ILE A 30 -10.72 2.74 -16.27
C ILE A 30 -12.11 2.10 -16.22
N HIS A 31 -12.62 1.63 -17.35
CA HIS A 31 -13.93 0.98 -17.43
C HIS A 31 -14.00 -0.23 -16.48
N THR A 32 -13.01 -1.12 -16.52
CA THR A 32 -12.93 -2.31 -15.65
C THR A 32 -12.96 -1.95 -14.17
N VAL A 33 -12.17 -0.96 -13.70
CA VAL A 33 -12.14 -0.60 -12.27
C VAL A 33 -13.37 0.18 -11.81
N THR A 34 -14.11 0.79 -12.74
CA THR A 34 -15.38 1.48 -12.43
C THR A 34 -16.59 0.55 -12.38
N ILE A 35 -16.45 -0.72 -12.74
CA ILE A 35 -17.52 -1.73 -12.57
C ILE A 35 -17.55 -2.18 -11.11
N PHE A 36 -18.68 -1.92 -10.47
CA PHE A 36 -18.85 -2.19 -9.04
C PHE A 36 -19.21 -3.64 -8.74
N SER A 37 -20.02 -4.28 -9.60
CA SER A 37 -20.31 -5.71 -9.54
C SER A 37 -19.00 -6.50 -9.67
N THR A 38 -18.74 -7.39 -8.72
CA THR A 38 -17.52 -8.19 -8.72
C THR A 38 -17.58 -9.22 -9.84
N GLU A 39 -18.71 -9.88 -10.02
CA GLU A 39 -18.92 -10.86 -11.09
C GLU A 39 -18.73 -10.23 -12.49
N GLU A 40 -19.35 -9.09 -12.76
CA GLU A 40 -19.19 -8.40 -14.05
C GLU A 40 -17.76 -7.90 -14.25
N ARG A 41 -17.13 -7.38 -13.19
CA ARG A 41 -15.73 -6.92 -13.24
C ARG A 41 -14.79 -8.08 -13.59
N LEU A 42 -14.98 -9.27 -13.02
CA LEU A 42 -14.17 -10.46 -13.31
C LEU A 42 -14.15 -10.82 -14.79
N LEU A 43 -15.31 -10.74 -15.47
CA LEU A 43 -15.40 -10.97 -16.91
C LEU A 43 -14.57 -9.96 -17.70
N GLN A 44 -14.62 -8.69 -17.31
CA GLN A 44 -13.84 -7.61 -17.96
C GLN A 44 -12.35 -7.71 -17.66
N VAL A 45 -11.96 -8.26 -16.50
CA VAL A 45 -10.56 -8.52 -16.15
C VAL A 45 -9.92 -9.53 -17.09
N GLU A 46 -10.64 -10.58 -17.49
CA GLU A 46 -10.11 -11.57 -18.44
C GLU A 46 -9.85 -10.97 -19.83
N GLU A 47 -10.73 -10.08 -20.29
CA GLU A 47 -10.49 -9.34 -21.54
C GLU A 47 -9.33 -8.34 -21.41
N LEU A 48 -9.24 -7.61 -20.30
CA LEU A 48 -8.12 -6.71 -20.01
C LEU A 48 -6.78 -7.47 -20.01
N LYS A 49 -6.75 -8.66 -19.37
CA LYS A 49 -5.60 -9.57 -19.38
C LYS A 49 -5.21 -9.94 -20.81
N ARG A 50 -6.18 -10.38 -21.62
CA ARG A 50 -5.93 -10.80 -23.01
C ARG A 50 -5.29 -9.66 -23.82
N LEU A 51 -5.82 -8.44 -23.69
CA LEU A 51 -5.30 -7.25 -24.35
C LEU A 51 -3.89 -6.90 -23.87
N LEU A 52 -3.65 -6.95 -22.56
CA LEU A 52 -2.36 -6.68 -21.94
C LEU A 52 -1.31 -7.69 -22.42
N PHE A 53 -1.58 -8.99 -22.33
CA PHE A 53 -0.66 -10.04 -22.76
C PHE A 53 -0.36 -9.97 -24.26
N THR A 54 -1.39 -9.72 -25.08
CA THR A 54 -1.20 -9.56 -26.52
C THR A 54 -0.29 -8.37 -26.83
N SER A 55 -0.50 -7.24 -26.16
CA SER A 55 0.25 -6.02 -26.45
C SER A 55 1.68 -6.08 -25.88
N ALA A 56 1.81 -6.43 -24.60
CA ALA A 56 3.09 -6.38 -23.89
C ALA A 56 4.00 -7.59 -24.16
N LEU A 57 3.45 -8.81 -24.34
CA LEU A 57 4.27 -10.01 -24.52
C LEU A 57 4.30 -10.52 -25.96
N LEU A 58 3.16 -10.59 -26.65
CA LEU A 58 3.15 -11.10 -28.03
C LEU A 58 3.66 -10.07 -29.03
N LYS A 59 3.22 -8.81 -28.90
CA LYS A 59 3.66 -7.70 -29.76
C LYS A 59 4.86 -6.94 -29.19
N VAL A 60 5.28 -7.23 -27.95
CA VAL A 60 6.42 -6.60 -27.26
C VAL A 60 6.33 -5.06 -27.29
N GLN A 61 5.13 -4.53 -27.04
CA GLN A 61 4.89 -3.10 -27.02
C GLN A 61 5.07 -2.53 -25.62
N SER A 62 5.87 -1.47 -25.53
CA SER A 62 6.04 -0.68 -24.31
C SER A 62 5.69 0.77 -24.61
N ASN A 63 4.47 1.17 -24.24
CA ASN A 63 3.94 2.52 -24.45
C ASN A 63 3.28 3.05 -23.16
N ILE A 64 3.07 4.36 -23.11
CA ILE A 64 2.53 5.04 -21.93
C ILE A 64 1.05 4.71 -21.69
N ASP A 65 0.28 4.33 -22.71
CA ASP A 65 -1.10 3.84 -22.57
C ASP A 65 -1.15 2.54 -21.74
N LEU A 66 -0.32 1.55 -22.11
CA LEU A 66 -0.19 0.29 -21.39
C LEU A 66 0.22 0.51 -19.93
N LEU A 67 1.22 1.36 -19.69
CA LEU A 67 1.69 1.64 -18.33
C LEU A 67 0.60 2.32 -17.49
N LEU A 68 -0.03 3.38 -17.99
CA LEU A 68 -1.07 4.08 -17.23
C LEU A 68 -2.29 3.20 -16.98
N GLY A 69 -2.72 2.42 -17.97
CA GLY A 69 -3.83 1.47 -17.79
C GLY A 69 -3.50 0.41 -16.76
N LEU A 70 -2.29 -0.14 -16.78
CA LEU A 70 -1.87 -1.17 -15.83
C LEU A 70 -1.76 -0.62 -14.40
N LEU A 71 -1.19 0.57 -14.22
CA LEU A 71 -1.13 1.26 -12.93
C LEU A 71 -2.53 1.63 -12.41
N THR A 72 -3.44 2.04 -13.30
CA THR A 72 -4.84 2.32 -12.96
C THR A 72 -5.52 1.07 -12.44
N TYR A 73 -5.35 -0.05 -13.15
CA TYR A 73 -5.90 -1.31 -12.71
C TYR A 73 -5.33 -1.75 -11.35
N ILE A 74 -4.00 -1.71 -11.16
CA ILE A 74 -3.36 -2.09 -9.88
C ILE A 74 -3.83 -1.18 -8.74
N ALA A 75 -3.99 0.12 -8.98
CA ALA A 75 -4.37 1.08 -7.94
C ALA A 75 -5.80 0.87 -7.40
N TRP A 76 -6.75 0.43 -8.23
CA TRP A 76 -8.17 0.31 -7.87
C TRP A 76 -8.75 -1.10 -7.99
N SER A 77 -7.94 -2.11 -8.33
CA SER A 77 -8.39 -3.50 -8.35
C SER A 77 -8.72 -4.00 -6.94
N THR A 78 -9.74 -4.86 -6.87
CA THR A 78 -10.14 -5.57 -5.65
C THR A 78 -9.57 -6.99 -5.61
N ASP A 79 -8.82 -7.39 -6.64
CA ASP A 79 -8.46 -8.78 -6.89
C ASP A 79 -7.55 -9.36 -5.80
N ALA A 80 -6.72 -8.52 -5.19
CA ALA A 80 -5.91 -8.91 -4.04
C ALA A 80 -6.76 -9.39 -2.85
N PHE A 81 -7.99 -8.87 -2.70
CA PHE A 81 -8.93 -9.30 -1.66
C PHE A 81 -9.78 -10.50 -2.10
N LEU A 82 -9.64 -10.99 -3.33
CA LEU A 82 -10.42 -12.09 -3.90
C LEU A 82 -9.50 -13.27 -4.23
N GLY A 83 -8.46 -13.48 -3.42
CA GLY A 83 -7.52 -14.60 -3.60
C GLY A 83 -6.57 -14.45 -4.79
N ARG A 84 -6.63 -13.32 -5.51
CA ARG A 84 -5.86 -13.07 -6.75
C ARG A 84 -4.73 -12.05 -6.54
N ALA A 85 -4.12 -12.09 -5.37
CA ALA A 85 -2.95 -11.27 -5.01
C ALA A 85 -1.72 -11.58 -5.89
N ASP A 86 -1.62 -12.81 -6.38
CA ASP A 86 -0.62 -13.28 -7.35
C ASP A 86 -0.73 -12.56 -8.70
N LEU A 87 -1.96 -12.33 -9.19
CA LEU A 87 -2.23 -11.58 -10.41
C LEU A 87 -1.73 -10.15 -10.28
N ILE A 88 -2.06 -9.48 -9.17
CA ILE A 88 -1.61 -8.11 -8.90
C ILE A 88 -0.08 -8.03 -8.81
N SER A 89 0.56 -9.01 -8.18
CA SER A 89 2.03 -9.06 -8.09
C SER A 89 2.67 -9.20 -9.48
N ARG A 90 2.17 -10.12 -10.32
CA ARG A 90 2.64 -10.29 -11.71
C ARG A 90 2.43 -9.04 -12.55
N PHE A 91 1.28 -8.39 -12.42
CA PHE A 91 0.98 -7.14 -13.10
C PHE A 91 1.90 -6.01 -12.66
N MET A 92 2.24 -5.94 -11.37
CA MET A 92 3.18 -4.94 -10.89
C MET A 92 4.59 -5.17 -11.48
N MET A 93 5.07 -6.41 -11.55
CA MET A 93 6.34 -6.74 -12.21
C MET A 93 6.35 -6.34 -13.68
N LEU A 94 5.24 -6.55 -14.39
CA LEU A 94 5.10 -6.09 -15.78
C LEU A 94 5.09 -4.56 -15.87
N ALA A 95 4.43 -3.85 -14.95
CA ALA A 95 4.49 -2.38 -14.94
C ALA A 95 5.90 -1.86 -14.66
N ILE A 96 6.66 -2.53 -13.80
CA ILE A 96 8.07 -2.23 -13.56
C ILE A 96 8.89 -2.46 -14.83
N SER A 97 8.68 -3.56 -15.56
CA SER A 97 9.39 -3.80 -16.82
C SER A 97 9.05 -2.75 -17.89
N LEU A 98 7.77 -2.37 -18.02
CA LEU A 98 7.33 -1.31 -18.93
C LEU A 98 8.01 0.04 -18.61
N VAL A 99 8.18 0.36 -17.33
CA VAL A 99 8.90 1.57 -16.89
C VAL A 99 10.36 1.57 -17.37
N TYR A 100 11.03 0.43 -17.32
CA TYR A 100 12.40 0.29 -17.83
C TYR A 100 12.46 0.33 -19.36
N ASP A 101 11.54 -0.33 -20.05
CA ASP A 101 11.48 -0.36 -21.52
C ASP A 101 11.19 1.03 -22.12
N LEU A 102 10.34 1.81 -21.47
CA LEU A 102 10.02 3.17 -21.88
C LEU A 102 11.21 4.14 -21.71
N ARG A 103 12.30 3.70 -21.05
CA ARG A 103 13.53 4.47 -20.79
C ARG A 103 13.24 5.87 -20.29
N LEU A 104 12.29 5.97 -19.36
CA LEU A 104 11.86 7.24 -18.78
C LEU A 104 12.97 7.94 -17.98
N PHE A 105 14.12 7.28 -17.82
CA PHE A 105 15.20 7.67 -16.94
C PHE A 105 16.50 8.12 -17.63
N LYS A 106 16.69 7.93 -18.95
CA LYS A 106 17.93 8.38 -19.63
C LYS A 106 17.84 8.37 -21.16
N PRO A 107 18.47 9.33 -21.87
CA PRO A 107 19.03 9.07 -23.18
C PRO A 107 20.08 7.97 -23.02
N SER A 108 19.93 6.84 -23.71
CA SER A 108 20.91 5.75 -23.67
C SER A 108 22.26 6.26 -24.18
N SER A 109 23.37 5.77 -23.62
CA SER A 109 24.68 6.03 -24.22
C SER A 109 24.75 5.35 -25.59
N THR A 110 25.64 5.84 -26.46
CA THR A 110 25.84 5.32 -27.81
C THR A 110 26.06 3.81 -27.83
N ASP A 111 26.80 3.26 -26.85
CA ASP A 111 27.07 1.82 -26.74
C ASP A 111 25.81 1.00 -26.42
N VAL A 112 24.91 1.53 -25.58
CA VAL A 112 23.64 0.84 -25.28
C VAL A 112 22.73 0.92 -26.50
N HIS A 113 22.71 2.05 -27.20
CA HIS A 113 21.98 2.18 -28.47
C HIS A 113 22.48 1.17 -29.52
N LEU A 114 23.80 1.03 -29.66
CA LEU A 114 24.41 0.07 -30.58
C LEU A 114 24.06 -1.37 -30.19
N MET A 115 24.17 -1.72 -28.90
CA MET A 115 23.80 -3.05 -28.41
C MET A 115 22.30 -3.35 -28.66
N MET A 116 21.41 -2.37 -28.49
CA MET A 116 19.99 -2.54 -28.84
C MET A 116 19.77 -2.75 -30.33
N ALA A 117 20.43 -1.94 -31.18
CA ALA A 117 20.30 -2.09 -32.63
C ALA A 117 20.67 -3.51 -33.07
N ILE A 118 21.74 -4.06 -32.48
CA ILE A 118 22.22 -5.42 -32.73
C ILE A 118 21.23 -6.47 -32.18
N THR A 119 20.76 -6.31 -30.93
CA THR A 119 19.94 -7.32 -30.22
C THR A 119 18.46 -7.30 -30.59
N GLN A 120 17.93 -6.14 -30.96
CA GLN A 120 16.52 -5.94 -31.35
C GLN A 120 16.34 -5.91 -32.86
N GLY A 121 17.42 -6.06 -33.64
CA GLY A 121 17.37 -6.12 -35.10
C GLY A 121 16.90 -4.83 -35.77
N GLN A 122 16.95 -3.71 -35.07
CA GLN A 122 16.57 -2.40 -35.60
C GLN A 122 17.82 -1.66 -36.06
N ALA A 123 18.11 -1.70 -37.36
CA ALA A 123 18.76 -0.56 -37.99
C ALA A 123 17.83 0.64 -37.77
N ASP A 124 18.42 1.78 -37.40
CA ASP A 124 17.75 2.99 -36.96
C ASP A 124 16.96 3.69 -38.10
N GLU A 125 15.99 2.98 -38.71
CA GLU A 125 15.13 3.50 -39.79
C GLU A 125 13.74 3.91 -39.28
N ASN A 126 13.44 3.70 -37.99
CA ASN A 126 12.17 4.10 -37.37
C ASN A 126 12.34 4.55 -35.90
N SER A 127 13.47 5.18 -35.54
CA SER A 127 13.37 6.12 -34.43
C SER A 127 12.61 7.34 -34.95
N PRO A 128 11.45 7.71 -34.38
CA PRO A 128 10.97 9.08 -34.52
C PRO A 128 11.94 9.95 -33.70
N SER A 129 13.11 10.20 -34.27
CA SER A 129 13.93 11.35 -33.95
C SER A 129 13.10 12.58 -34.33
N GLY A 130 12.35 13.11 -33.36
CA GLY A 130 11.67 14.40 -33.52
C GLY A 130 10.14 14.45 -33.36
N ASN A 131 9.52 13.62 -32.51
CA ASN A 131 8.40 14.20 -31.76
C ASN A 131 9.02 14.94 -30.58
N GLU A 132 9.14 16.27 -30.69
CA GLU A 132 9.32 17.13 -29.53
C GLU A 132 8.29 16.70 -28.49
N LYS A 133 8.74 15.94 -27.48
CA LYS A 133 7.90 15.51 -26.37
C LYS A 133 7.41 16.79 -25.74
N THR A 134 6.11 17.06 -25.81
CA THR A 134 5.57 18.24 -25.19
C THR A 134 5.95 18.21 -23.70
N PRO A 135 6.15 19.35 -23.04
CA PRO A 135 6.38 19.38 -21.59
C PRO A 135 5.33 18.56 -20.82
N TYR A 136 4.10 18.48 -21.33
CA TYR A 136 3.02 17.65 -20.83
C TYR A 136 3.34 16.15 -20.89
N ASP A 137 3.83 15.63 -22.03
CA ASP A 137 4.20 14.21 -22.19
C ASP A 137 5.31 13.78 -21.22
N LEU A 138 6.23 14.70 -20.91
CA LEU A 138 7.29 14.45 -19.94
C LEU A 138 6.74 14.34 -18.52
N LEU A 139 5.84 15.24 -18.12
CA LEU A 139 5.20 15.23 -16.81
C LEU A 139 4.33 13.98 -16.63
N GLU A 140 3.59 13.57 -17.66
CA GLU A 140 2.80 12.32 -17.64
C GLU A 140 3.70 11.12 -17.33
N LYS A 141 4.85 11.04 -17.99
CA LYS A 141 5.84 9.96 -17.77
C LYS A 141 6.43 10.01 -16.36
N GLN A 142 6.75 11.19 -15.85
CA GLN A 142 7.25 11.38 -14.49
C GLN A 142 6.23 10.91 -13.45
N ARG A 143 4.95 11.28 -13.61
CA ARG A 143 3.88 10.81 -12.73
C ARG A 143 3.72 9.29 -12.79
N ALA A 144 3.72 8.70 -13.99
CA ALA A 144 3.60 7.26 -14.17
C ALA A 144 4.72 6.48 -13.46
N VAL A 145 5.96 6.94 -13.58
CA VAL A 145 7.12 6.35 -12.88
C VAL A 145 6.94 6.40 -11.36
N LEU A 146 6.59 7.57 -10.83
CA LEU A 146 6.43 7.75 -9.39
C LEU A 146 5.23 6.96 -8.86
N ALA A 147 4.18 6.79 -9.67
CA ALA A 147 3.05 5.95 -9.32
C ALA A 147 3.42 4.47 -9.30
N CYS A 148 4.23 4.02 -10.28
CA CYS A 148 4.80 2.67 -10.28
C CYS A 148 5.64 2.42 -9.02
N PHE A 149 6.48 3.38 -8.63
CA PHE A 149 7.19 3.34 -7.36
C PHE A 149 6.23 3.20 -6.16
N VAL A 150 5.24 4.09 -6.04
CA VAL A 150 4.30 4.07 -4.91
C VAL A 150 3.52 2.75 -4.82
N LEU A 151 2.97 2.29 -5.95
CA LEU A 151 2.22 1.05 -6.01
C LEU A 151 3.10 -0.16 -5.72
N SER A 152 4.33 -0.22 -6.26
CA SER A 152 5.24 -1.34 -5.97
C SER A 152 5.58 -1.43 -4.48
N SER A 153 5.82 -0.28 -3.83
CA SER A 153 6.10 -0.22 -2.39
C SER A 153 4.88 -0.61 -1.56
N ASN A 154 3.68 -0.19 -1.96
CA ASN A 154 2.44 -0.64 -1.32
C ASN A 154 2.22 -2.15 -1.48
N ILE A 155 2.38 -2.69 -2.68
CA ILE A 155 2.22 -4.13 -2.93
C ILE A 155 3.25 -4.94 -2.15
N SER A 156 4.51 -4.48 -2.10
CA SER A 156 5.55 -5.12 -1.31
C SER A 156 5.17 -5.17 0.17
N SER A 157 4.79 -4.04 0.78
CA SER A 157 4.46 -3.96 2.22
C SER A 157 3.11 -4.58 2.63
N HIS A 158 2.18 -4.73 1.69
CA HIS A 158 0.84 -5.23 2.00
C HIS A 158 0.66 -6.67 1.58
N LEU A 159 1.29 -7.09 0.47
CA LEU A 159 1.20 -8.47 0.01
C LEU A 159 2.44 -9.27 0.39
N GLY A 160 3.61 -8.67 0.65
CA GLY A 160 4.82 -9.41 1.04
C GLY A 160 5.33 -10.42 0.00
N ARG A 161 4.88 -10.31 -1.27
CA ARG A 161 5.17 -11.29 -2.33
C ARG A 161 6.34 -10.91 -3.24
N GLN A 162 6.77 -9.66 -3.18
CA GLN A 162 7.81 -9.11 -4.06
C GLN A 162 8.48 -7.90 -3.42
N ASP A 163 9.71 -7.63 -3.84
CA ASP A 163 10.43 -6.43 -3.45
C ASP A 163 9.85 -5.19 -4.12
N ALA A 164 9.85 -4.07 -3.39
CA ALA A 164 9.48 -2.77 -3.93
C ALA A 164 10.48 -2.31 -5.01
N LEU A 165 10.01 -1.52 -5.97
CA LEU A 165 10.88 -0.83 -6.91
C LEU A 165 11.84 0.08 -6.13
N ARG A 166 13.15 -0.09 -6.37
CA ARG A 166 14.16 0.72 -5.69
C ARG A 166 14.06 2.18 -6.11
N TRP A 167 14.14 3.08 -5.14
CA TRP A 167 14.21 4.51 -5.41
C TRP A 167 15.49 4.85 -6.18
N THR A 168 15.37 5.67 -7.24
CA THR A 168 16.50 6.08 -8.07
C THR A 168 16.71 7.60 -8.06
N PRO A 169 17.92 8.10 -8.35
CA PRO A 169 18.17 9.55 -8.48
C PRO A 169 17.23 10.23 -9.49
N GLN A 170 16.85 9.51 -10.55
CA GLN A 170 15.97 10.01 -11.59
C GLN A 170 14.51 10.16 -11.11
N MET A 171 14.05 9.27 -10.22
CA MET A 171 12.77 9.48 -9.53
C MET A 171 12.84 10.71 -8.62
N GLY A 172 13.99 10.95 -7.98
CA GLY A 172 14.27 12.19 -7.24
C GLY A 172 14.13 13.44 -8.09
N GLU A 173 14.70 13.42 -9.29
CA GLU A 173 14.58 14.52 -10.25
C GLU A 173 13.15 14.70 -10.76
N ALA A 174 12.46 13.61 -11.10
CA ALA A 174 11.04 13.63 -11.49
C ALA A 174 10.17 14.25 -10.39
N LEU A 175 10.39 13.86 -9.13
CA LEU A 175 9.68 14.41 -7.98
C LEU A 175 9.97 15.90 -7.79
N ARG A 176 11.23 16.33 -8.03
CA ARG A 176 11.62 17.74 -7.97
C ARG A 176 10.91 18.56 -9.06
N VAL A 177 10.87 18.07 -10.29
CA VAL A 177 10.18 18.71 -11.40
C VAL A 177 8.69 18.85 -11.11
N LEU A 178 8.02 17.80 -10.64
CA LEU A 178 6.61 17.87 -10.25
C LEU A 178 6.35 18.79 -9.06
N THR A 179 7.30 18.89 -8.10
CA THR A 179 7.18 19.81 -6.97
C THR A 179 7.21 21.27 -7.42
N LEU A 180 8.08 21.59 -8.39
CA LEU A 180 8.25 22.95 -8.90
C LEU A 180 7.17 23.34 -9.92
N ASN A 181 6.48 22.36 -10.49
CA ASN A 181 5.44 22.61 -11.45
C ASN A 181 4.10 22.92 -10.76
N GLU A 182 3.51 24.05 -11.11
CA GLU A 182 2.20 24.49 -10.59
C GLU A 182 1.05 24.26 -11.57
N SER A 183 1.31 23.65 -12.73
CA SER A 183 0.31 23.48 -13.81
C SER A 183 -0.85 22.55 -13.44
N CYS A 184 -0.60 21.53 -12.61
CA CYS A 184 -1.62 20.59 -12.17
C CYS A 184 -1.76 20.65 -10.65
N ALA A 185 -2.94 21.09 -10.17
CA ALA A 185 -3.20 21.21 -8.73
C ALA A 185 -3.09 19.87 -7.99
N ALA A 186 -3.34 18.75 -8.68
CA ALA A 186 -3.30 17.42 -8.11
C ALA A 186 -1.86 16.95 -7.81
N ASP A 187 -0.85 17.53 -8.46
CA ASP A 187 0.57 17.19 -8.23
C ASP A 187 0.98 17.47 -6.78
N LYS A 188 0.43 18.49 -6.12
CA LYS A 188 0.76 18.81 -4.72
C LYS A 188 0.45 17.64 -3.77
N LEU A 189 -0.72 17.03 -3.95
CA LEU A 189 -1.13 15.86 -3.18
C LEU A 189 -0.27 14.65 -3.55
N PHE A 190 -0.08 14.40 -4.84
CA PHE A 190 0.70 13.26 -5.31
C PHE A 190 2.16 13.31 -4.85
N VAL A 191 2.81 14.46 -4.95
CA VAL A 191 4.18 14.69 -4.44
C VAL A 191 4.28 14.36 -2.95
N SER A 192 3.27 14.75 -2.16
CA SER A 192 3.21 14.44 -0.73
C SER A 192 3.09 12.93 -0.49
N GLN A 193 2.25 12.23 -1.27
CA GLN A 193 2.10 10.78 -1.21
C GLN A 193 3.42 10.06 -1.56
N VAL A 194 4.12 10.49 -2.60
CA VAL A 194 5.42 9.91 -3.01
C VAL A 194 6.47 10.10 -1.91
N ARG A 195 6.54 11.28 -1.29
CA ARG A 195 7.48 11.56 -0.20
C ARG A 195 7.23 10.69 1.02
N LEU A 196 5.96 10.52 1.40
CA LEU A 196 5.57 9.64 2.51
C LEU A 196 5.91 8.18 2.19
N GLN A 197 5.66 7.73 0.96
CA GLN A 197 6.00 6.37 0.56
C GLN A 197 7.51 6.12 0.55
N LEU A 198 8.30 7.08 0.06
CA LEU A 198 9.76 6.99 0.09
C LEU A 198 10.27 6.88 1.54
N LEU A 199 9.66 7.62 2.46
CA LEU A 199 10.01 7.55 3.87
C LEU A 199 9.67 6.18 4.47
N LYS A 200 8.49 5.64 4.14
CA LYS A 200 8.06 4.30 4.54
C LYS A 200 9.08 3.24 4.06
N GLN A 201 9.41 3.23 2.78
CA GLN A 201 10.38 2.27 2.22
C GLN A 201 11.77 2.39 2.88
N LYS A 202 12.25 3.61 3.13
CA LYS A 202 13.52 3.81 3.86
C LYS A 202 13.48 3.27 5.28
N ALA A 203 12.33 3.32 5.95
CA ALA A 203 12.16 2.75 7.28
C ALA A 203 12.11 1.21 7.21
N ASP A 204 11.45 0.66 6.19
CA ASP A 204 11.38 -0.78 5.94
C ASP A 204 12.78 -1.36 5.61
N ASP A 205 13.57 -0.70 4.77
CA ASP A 205 14.95 -1.11 4.44
C ASP A 205 15.84 -1.22 5.70
N VAL A 206 15.66 -0.30 6.66
CA VAL A 206 16.37 -0.31 7.96
C VAL A 206 15.88 -1.41 8.89
N ARG A 207 14.61 -1.82 8.77
CA ARG A 207 14.07 -2.97 9.50
C ARG A 207 14.67 -4.26 8.94
N GLN A 208 14.64 -4.45 7.62
CA GLN A 208 15.15 -5.67 6.97
C GLN A 208 16.65 -5.89 7.21
N GLN A 209 17.45 -4.82 7.20
CA GLN A 209 18.88 -4.90 7.53
C GLN A 209 19.13 -5.45 8.96
N ASP A 210 18.24 -5.15 9.91
CA ASP A 210 18.32 -5.66 11.29
C ASP A 210 18.16 -7.17 11.37
N GLU A 211 17.20 -7.69 10.61
CA GLU A 211 16.85 -9.10 10.60
C GLU A 211 18.00 -9.91 10.00
N THR A 212 18.57 -9.43 8.89
CA THR A 212 19.74 -10.07 8.28
C THR A 212 20.98 -10.05 9.18
N ASP A 213 21.18 -8.99 9.95
CA ASP A 213 22.31 -8.88 10.88
C ASP A 213 22.12 -9.77 12.13
N CYS A 214 20.88 -9.95 12.59
CA CYS A 214 20.55 -10.80 13.74
C CYS A 214 20.68 -12.31 13.42
N ASP A 215 20.30 -12.74 12.22
CA ASP A 215 20.35 -14.15 11.82
C ASP A 215 21.77 -14.60 11.41
N GLY A 216 22.65 -13.65 11.04
CA GLY A 216 24.02 -13.93 10.59
C GLY A 216 25.08 -14.04 11.70
N LYS A 217 24.80 -13.61 12.94
CA LYS A 217 25.77 -13.63 14.05
C LYS A 217 25.14 -14.06 15.36
N GLY A 218 25.23 -15.36 15.64
CA GLY A 218 25.24 -15.84 17.02
C GLY A 218 26.38 -15.16 17.78
N THR A 219 26.04 -14.40 18.83
CA THR A 219 26.91 -13.67 19.76
C THR A 219 27.54 -12.34 19.29
N ALA A 220 27.18 -11.28 20.04
CA ALA A 220 27.74 -9.93 20.13
C ALA A 220 27.32 -8.87 19.08
N HIS A 221 26.20 -8.18 19.34
CA HIS A 221 26.11 -6.72 19.39
C HIS A 221 24.81 -6.26 20.08
N LEU A 222 24.85 -6.17 21.42
CA LEU A 222 23.84 -5.46 22.20
C LEU A 222 24.04 -3.96 22.02
N GLY A 223 23.34 -3.40 21.04
CA GLY A 223 23.27 -1.96 20.80
C GLY A 223 22.98 -1.70 19.33
N ALA A 224 21.81 -1.13 19.02
CA ALA A 224 21.56 -0.55 17.71
C ALA A 224 22.78 0.33 17.35
N SER A 225 23.48 -0.01 16.27
CA SER A 225 24.65 0.73 15.80
C SER A 225 24.32 2.24 15.81
N ALA A 226 25.10 3.07 16.51
CA ALA A 226 24.81 4.50 16.68
C ALA A 226 24.43 5.24 15.37
N PRO A 227 25.05 4.93 14.20
CA PRO A 227 24.59 5.41 12.90
C PRO A 227 23.12 5.13 12.55
N ARG A 228 22.58 3.98 12.95
CA ARG A 228 21.21 3.55 12.66
C ARG A 228 20.17 4.32 13.48
N LEU A 229 20.45 4.53 14.76
CA LEU A 229 19.60 5.36 15.62
C LEU A 229 19.55 6.80 15.10
N LEU A 230 20.69 7.33 14.62
CA LEU A 230 20.75 8.65 13.98
C LEU A 230 19.94 8.70 12.68
N TYR A 231 20.00 7.65 11.85
CA TYR A 231 19.21 7.56 10.63
C TYR A 231 17.70 7.52 10.92
N LEU A 232 17.26 6.68 11.87
CA LEU A 232 15.86 6.63 12.28
C LEU A 232 15.37 7.97 12.85
N LYS A 233 16.21 8.69 13.63
CA LYS A 233 15.91 10.05 14.09
C LYS A 233 15.77 11.03 12.91
N ALA A 234 16.61 10.91 11.89
CA ALA A 234 16.52 11.72 10.68
C ALA A 234 15.22 11.45 9.90
N LEU A 235 14.80 10.18 9.78
CA LEU A 235 13.52 9.83 9.17
C LEU A 235 12.32 10.40 9.97
N ARG A 236 12.35 10.30 11.31
CA ARG A 236 11.31 10.89 12.18
C ARG A 236 11.21 12.41 11.99
N ARG A 237 12.35 13.10 11.88
CA ARG A 237 12.38 14.54 11.56
C ARG A 237 11.75 14.85 10.21
N GLN A 238 12.09 14.10 9.16
CA GLN A 238 11.50 14.28 7.83
C GLN A 238 9.98 14.08 7.84
N LEU A 239 9.47 13.11 8.62
CA LEU A 239 8.04 12.92 8.81
C LEU A 239 7.36 14.14 9.44
N TYR A 240 7.96 14.70 10.50
CA TYR A 240 7.43 15.91 11.15
C TYR A 240 7.43 17.11 10.21
N GLU A 241 8.47 17.30 9.40
CA GLU A 241 8.54 18.36 8.40
C GLU A 241 7.42 18.21 7.36
N LEU A 242 7.15 16.99 6.88
CA LEU A 242 6.02 16.73 5.97
C LEU A 242 4.66 17.00 6.63
N ARG A 243 4.50 16.65 7.91
CA ARG A 243 3.27 16.91 8.67
C ARG A 243 3.03 18.40 8.89
N TYR A 244 4.09 19.17 9.11
CA TYR A 244 4.01 20.62 9.22
C TYR A 244 3.57 21.24 7.88
N LEU A 245 4.17 20.78 6.77
CA LEU A 245 3.82 21.24 5.42
C LEU A 245 2.38 20.89 5.01
N SER A 246 1.80 19.82 5.55
CA SER A 246 0.40 19.45 5.30
C SER A 246 -0.63 20.18 6.19
N GLY A 247 -0.18 21.10 7.05
CA GLY A 247 -1.07 21.90 7.90
C GLY A 247 -1.63 21.16 9.12
N GLN A 248 -1.19 19.93 9.39
CA GLN A 248 -1.56 19.22 10.60
C GLN A 248 -0.73 19.73 11.79
N LYS A 249 -1.28 20.65 12.58
CA LYS A 249 -0.77 20.99 13.91
C LYS A 249 -1.08 19.84 14.88
N GLY A 250 -0.17 18.87 14.96
CA GLY A 250 -0.12 17.97 16.11
C GLY A 250 0.57 18.68 17.28
N ASP A 251 0.08 18.44 18.50
CA ASP A 251 0.76 18.80 19.74
C ASP A 251 2.02 17.93 19.85
N GLY A 252 3.13 18.41 19.28
CA GLY A 252 4.34 17.63 19.08
C GLY A 252 5.49 18.21 19.89
N GLY A 253 5.61 17.79 21.14
CA GLY A 253 6.85 17.96 21.90
C GLY A 253 8.03 17.39 21.12
N ILE A 254 9.11 18.16 21.04
CA ILE A 254 10.37 17.74 20.38
C ILE A 254 11.00 16.65 21.25
N PHE A 255 10.63 15.39 21.03
CA PHE A 255 11.25 14.26 21.73
C PHE A 255 12.20 13.51 20.80
N LEU A 256 13.49 13.75 21.04
CA LEU A 256 14.62 13.21 20.29
C LEU A 256 15.05 11.80 20.80
N GLY A 257 14.24 11.16 21.65
CA GLY A 257 14.46 9.81 22.18
C GLY A 257 13.75 8.72 21.37
N PHE A 258 14.31 7.51 21.38
CA PHE A 258 13.61 6.29 20.96
C PHE A 258 13.18 5.54 22.22
N GLU A 259 12.01 5.88 22.74
CA GLU A 259 11.37 5.08 23.78
C GLU A 259 10.39 4.14 23.08
N ARG A 260 10.70 2.83 23.09
CA ARG A 260 9.91 1.81 22.38
C ARG A 260 8.42 1.92 22.73
N LEU A 261 8.10 2.11 24.01
CA LEU A 261 6.72 2.26 24.51
C LEU A 261 6.06 3.55 23.99
N GLU A 262 6.78 4.66 23.90
CA GLU A 262 6.29 5.91 23.29
C GLU A 262 5.93 5.70 21.81
N CYS A 263 6.78 5.00 21.05
CA CYS A 263 6.53 4.68 19.64
C CYS A 263 5.30 3.77 19.47
N LEU A 264 5.12 2.78 20.35
CA LEU A 264 3.93 1.93 20.37
C LEU A 264 2.69 2.77 20.69
N TRP A 265 2.77 3.67 21.68
CA TRP A 265 1.65 4.54 22.03
C TRP A 265 1.31 5.53 20.91
N GLN A 266 2.30 6.11 20.26
CA GLN A 266 2.10 6.96 19.09
C GLN A 266 1.41 6.19 17.95
N SER A 267 1.65 4.88 17.83
CA SER A 267 0.92 4.04 16.87
C SER A 267 -0.57 3.92 17.22
N VAL A 268 -0.94 3.83 18.51
CA VAL A 268 -2.34 3.89 18.97
C VAL A 268 -2.98 5.22 18.59
N GLU A 269 -2.29 6.34 18.84
CA GLU A 269 -2.78 7.68 18.47
C GLU A 269 -2.93 7.85 16.95
N ASN A 270 -1.98 7.32 16.17
CA ASN A 270 -2.05 7.36 14.71
C ASN A 270 -3.22 6.52 14.17
N ILE A 271 -3.44 5.33 14.72
CA ILE A 271 -4.62 4.50 14.39
C ILE A 271 -5.89 5.27 14.70
N LYS A 272 -5.98 5.90 15.87
CA LYS A 272 -7.15 6.70 16.21
C LYS A 272 -7.37 7.85 15.23
N SER A 273 -6.34 8.63 14.93
CA SER A 273 -6.44 9.73 13.97
C SER A 273 -6.91 9.24 12.60
N TRP A 274 -6.38 8.11 12.13
CA TRP A 274 -6.80 7.49 10.87
C TRP A 274 -8.28 7.05 10.93
N LEU A 275 -8.75 6.51 12.05
CA LEU A 275 -10.16 6.16 12.25
C LEU A 275 -11.07 7.39 12.23
N ASP A 276 -10.67 8.46 12.92
CA ASP A 276 -11.43 9.70 12.95
C ASP A 276 -11.56 10.30 11.53
N ASP A 277 -10.48 10.24 10.73
CA ASP A 277 -10.49 10.63 9.32
C ASP A 277 -11.37 9.69 8.47
N PHE A 278 -11.24 8.37 8.66
CA PHE A 278 -12.09 7.37 8.01
C PHE A 278 -13.58 7.63 8.25
N TYR A 279 -13.97 7.93 9.48
CA TYR A 279 -15.36 8.22 9.82
C TYR A 279 -15.86 9.53 9.19
N ARG A 280 -15.00 10.50 8.93
CA ARG A 280 -15.34 11.77 8.26
C ARG A 280 -15.53 11.65 6.74
N ILE A 281 -14.97 10.62 6.10
CA ILE A 281 -15.12 10.41 4.65
C ILE A 281 -16.61 10.22 4.31
N PRO A 282 -17.22 10.98 3.38
CA PRO A 282 -18.60 10.76 2.97
C PRO A 282 -18.82 9.35 2.38
N CYS A 283 -19.99 8.74 2.60
CA CYS A 283 -20.32 7.40 2.11
C CYS A 283 -20.14 7.25 0.59
N SER A 284 -20.67 8.21 -0.19
CA SER A 284 -20.49 8.30 -1.65
C SER A 284 -19.03 8.36 -2.13
N LYS A 285 -18.08 8.69 -1.26
CA LYS A 285 -16.66 8.82 -1.58
C LYS A 285 -15.87 7.54 -1.29
N LEU A 286 -16.45 6.60 -0.57
CA LEU A 286 -15.76 5.42 -0.07
C LEU A 286 -15.44 4.41 -1.19
N ILE A 287 -16.29 4.30 -2.19
CA ILE A 287 -16.07 3.40 -3.33
C ILE A 287 -14.91 3.81 -4.24
N GLY A 288 -14.57 5.10 -4.24
CA GLY A 288 -13.48 5.63 -5.05
C GLY A 288 -12.09 5.43 -4.45
N GLN A 289 -12.00 4.85 -3.25
CA GLN A 289 -10.73 4.69 -2.55
C GLN A 289 -9.85 3.62 -3.23
N PRO A 290 -8.54 3.86 -3.36
CA PRO A 290 -7.60 2.90 -3.96
C PRO A 290 -7.38 1.69 -3.06
N PHE A 291 -6.85 0.59 -3.61
CA PHE A 291 -6.66 -0.67 -2.86
C PHE A 291 -5.86 -0.47 -1.57
N HIS A 292 -4.80 0.36 -1.61
CA HIS A 292 -3.91 0.58 -0.48
C HIS A 292 -4.60 1.30 0.69
N PHE A 293 -5.70 2.04 0.46
CA PHE A 293 -6.54 2.58 1.52
C PHE A 293 -7.22 1.45 2.32
N TRP A 294 -7.74 0.45 1.61
CA TRP A 294 -8.38 -0.70 2.23
C TRP A 294 -7.39 -1.63 2.92
N SER A 295 -6.21 -1.82 2.32
CA SER A 295 -5.08 -2.49 2.98
C SER A 295 -4.67 -1.76 4.26
N GLN A 296 -4.67 -0.43 4.28
CA GLN A 296 -4.38 0.36 5.47
C GLN A 296 -5.46 0.21 6.56
N MET A 297 -6.75 0.12 6.19
CA MET A 297 -7.83 -0.17 7.14
C MET A 297 -7.60 -1.51 7.85
N ILE A 298 -7.33 -2.54 7.06
CA ILE A 298 -6.99 -3.88 7.50
C ILE A 298 -5.77 -3.87 8.44
N LEU A 299 -4.72 -3.16 8.05
CA LEU A 299 -3.50 -3.02 8.84
C LEU A 299 -3.76 -2.34 10.18
N SER A 300 -4.57 -1.28 10.18
CA SER A 300 -4.90 -0.50 11.38
C SER A 300 -5.64 -1.35 12.41
N ILE A 301 -6.58 -2.19 11.98
CA ILE A 301 -7.30 -3.12 12.86
C ILE A 301 -6.36 -4.19 13.41
N THR A 302 -5.47 -4.70 12.57
CA THR A 302 -4.48 -5.72 12.96
C THR A 302 -3.51 -5.19 13.99
N LEU A 303 -2.97 -4.00 13.77
CA LEU A 303 -2.09 -3.31 14.72
C LEU A 303 -2.84 -2.99 16.01
N LEU A 304 -4.08 -2.52 15.94
CA LEU A 304 -4.89 -2.24 17.12
C LEU A 304 -5.11 -3.50 17.96
N LYS A 305 -5.44 -4.63 17.31
CA LYS A 305 -5.53 -5.94 17.97
C LYS A 305 -4.22 -6.26 18.68
N TYR A 306 -3.10 -6.20 17.97
CA TYR A 306 -1.78 -6.48 18.53
C TYR A 306 -1.48 -5.60 19.75
N LEU A 307 -1.64 -4.29 19.64
CA LEU A 307 -1.39 -3.33 20.72
C LEU A 307 -2.33 -3.52 21.92
N SER A 308 -3.55 -4.02 21.68
CA SER A 308 -4.54 -4.30 22.75
C SER A 308 -4.30 -5.62 23.50
N THR A 309 -3.41 -6.48 22.97
CA THR A 309 -3.11 -7.82 23.52
C THR A 309 -1.60 -8.05 23.68
N LEU A 310 -0.78 -7.00 23.58
CA LEU A 310 0.66 -7.09 23.67
C LEU A 310 1.09 -7.50 25.07
N LYS A 311 1.82 -8.61 25.16
CA LYS A 311 2.39 -9.11 26.42
C LYS A 311 3.73 -8.43 26.67
N ASP A 312 3.70 -7.32 27.38
CA ASP A 312 4.89 -6.59 27.82
C ASP A 312 4.59 -5.99 29.21
N PRO A 313 5.43 -6.24 30.24
CA PRO A 313 5.14 -5.83 31.62
C PRO A 313 4.99 -4.31 31.78
N ASP A 314 5.65 -3.52 30.91
CA ASP A 314 5.64 -2.07 30.96
C ASP A 314 4.56 -1.46 30.03
N TRP A 315 3.72 -2.29 29.40
CA TRP A 315 2.70 -1.88 28.44
C TRP A 315 1.27 -2.04 28.99
N ASP A 316 0.56 -0.92 29.12
CA ASP A 316 -0.82 -0.93 29.59
C ASP A 316 -1.80 -1.20 28.44
N CYS A 317 -2.12 -2.49 28.24
CA CYS A 317 -3.16 -2.91 27.31
C CYS A 317 -4.53 -2.30 27.62
N GLN A 318 -4.87 -2.04 28.88
CA GLN A 318 -6.16 -1.50 29.26
C GLN A 318 -6.28 -0.02 28.85
N ALA A 319 -5.21 0.75 28.99
CA ALA A 319 -5.14 2.11 28.47
C ALA A 319 -5.36 2.15 26.95
N VAL A 320 -4.77 1.23 26.19
CA VAL A 320 -5.00 1.11 24.73
C VAL A 320 -6.48 0.85 24.44
N ARG A 321 -7.09 -0.11 25.13
CA ARG A 321 -8.51 -0.48 24.95
C ARG A 321 -9.47 0.64 25.30
N ASN A 322 -9.14 1.42 26.34
CA ASN A 322 -9.91 2.60 26.72
C ASN A 322 -9.75 3.72 25.68
N ARG A 323 -8.57 3.84 25.07
CA ARG A 323 -8.27 4.86 24.06
C ARG A 323 -8.93 4.58 22.71
N VAL A 324 -8.82 3.35 22.23
CA VAL A 324 -9.44 2.85 20.98
C VAL A 324 -9.99 1.45 21.21
N HIS A 325 -11.29 1.35 21.44
CA HIS A 325 -11.93 0.07 21.72
C HIS A 325 -12.15 -0.75 20.43
N LEU A 326 -11.52 -1.91 20.33
CA LEU A 326 -11.49 -2.72 19.09
C LEU A 326 -12.89 -3.11 18.58
N ILE A 327 -13.75 -3.69 19.43
CA ILE A 327 -15.09 -4.15 19.02
C ILE A 327 -15.95 -2.98 18.52
N SER A 328 -16.06 -1.93 19.34
CA SER A 328 -16.77 -0.69 19.00
C SER A 328 -16.24 -0.03 17.72
N THR A 329 -14.92 -0.09 17.49
CA THR A 329 -14.31 0.39 16.24
C THR A 329 -14.82 -0.41 15.04
N MET A 330 -14.82 -1.74 15.14
CA MET A 330 -15.34 -2.63 14.09
C MET A 330 -16.84 -2.42 13.86
N ASP A 331 -17.62 -2.25 14.92
CA ASP A 331 -19.05 -1.90 14.84
C ASP A 331 -19.29 -0.59 14.08
N CYS A 332 -18.49 0.44 14.37
CA CYS A 332 -18.59 1.73 13.68
C CYS A 332 -18.21 1.60 12.20
N MET A 333 -17.17 0.84 11.87
CA MET A 333 -16.79 0.58 10.48
C MET A 333 -17.87 -0.20 9.73
N LEU A 334 -18.43 -1.25 10.34
CA LEU A 334 -19.51 -2.05 9.77
C LEU A 334 -20.73 -1.18 9.47
N ARG A 335 -21.16 -0.33 10.41
CA ARG A 335 -22.25 0.63 10.17
C ARG A 335 -21.94 1.56 9.00
N LYS A 336 -20.72 2.09 8.90
CA LYS A 336 -20.33 2.98 7.81
C LYS A 336 -20.34 2.27 6.46
N LEU A 337 -19.85 1.03 6.40
CA LEU A 337 -19.87 0.23 5.17
C LEU A 337 -21.29 -0.14 4.76
N ASP A 338 -22.17 -0.49 5.71
CA ASP A 338 -23.58 -0.76 5.42
C ASP A 338 -24.29 0.46 4.86
N LEU A 339 -24.11 1.64 5.47
CA LEU A 339 -24.64 2.91 4.95
C LEU A 339 -24.12 3.20 3.54
N SER A 340 -22.83 3.01 3.31
CA SER A 340 -22.21 3.25 2.00
C SER A 340 -22.66 2.24 0.95
N SER A 341 -23.05 1.03 1.35
CA SER A 341 -23.59 0.01 0.45
C SER A 341 -25.01 0.29 -0.05
N LYS A 342 -25.67 1.31 0.51
CA LYS A 342 -27.02 1.74 0.14
C LYS A 342 -27.02 2.96 -0.81
N GLU A 343 -25.85 3.42 -1.22
CA GLU A 343 -25.73 4.52 -2.19
C GLU A 343 -26.34 4.11 -3.55
N PRO A 344 -27.06 5.01 -4.24
CA PRO A 344 -27.83 4.69 -5.45
C PRO A 344 -26.98 4.23 -6.63
N ASP A 345 -25.69 4.60 -6.65
CA ASP A 345 -24.71 4.18 -7.66
C ASP A 345 -24.29 2.70 -7.49
N LEU A 346 -24.58 2.09 -6.33
CA LEU A 346 -24.22 0.72 -5.96
C LEU A 346 -25.43 -0.21 -6.05
N GLN A 347 -25.89 -0.49 -7.27
CA GLN A 347 -27.05 -1.35 -7.54
C GLN A 347 -26.71 -2.85 -7.65
N CYS A 348 -25.63 -3.29 -7.01
CA CYS A 348 -25.17 -4.69 -7.05
C CYS A 348 -24.95 -5.26 -5.65
N ASN A 349 -25.11 -6.57 -5.48
CA ASN A 349 -25.08 -7.22 -4.15
C ASN A 349 -23.69 -7.78 -3.76
N ASP A 350 -22.72 -7.72 -4.67
CA ASP A 350 -21.43 -8.38 -4.58
C ASP A 350 -20.24 -7.40 -4.67
N HIS A 351 -20.48 -6.09 -4.52
CA HIS A 351 -19.43 -5.07 -4.55
C HIS A 351 -18.45 -5.14 -3.37
N LEU A 352 -17.27 -4.53 -3.51
CA LEU A 352 -16.18 -4.53 -2.52
C LEU A 352 -16.63 -4.22 -1.09
N LEU A 353 -17.48 -3.21 -0.89
CA LEU A 353 -17.90 -2.83 0.48
C LEU A 353 -18.68 -3.95 1.20
N LYS A 354 -19.45 -4.79 0.48
CA LYS A 354 -20.12 -5.97 1.07
C LYS A 354 -19.09 -7.02 1.46
N LEU A 355 -18.09 -7.26 0.61
CA LEU A 355 -16.99 -8.20 0.92
C LEU A 355 -16.21 -7.76 2.16
N LEU A 356 -15.85 -6.48 2.25
CA LEU A 356 -15.20 -5.91 3.44
C LEU A 356 -16.10 -5.95 4.68
N SER A 357 -17.41 -5.79 4.52
CA SER A 357 -18.37 -5.92 5.63
C SER A 357 -18.43 -7.36 6.16
N LYS A 358 -18.42 -8.36 5.26
CA LYS A 358 -18.36 -9.78 5.63
C LYS A 358 -17.08 -10.06 6.41
N LEU A 359 -15.93 -9.60 5.90
CA LEU A 359 -14.63 -9.71 6.57
C LEU A 359 -14.67 -9.15 7.99
N LEU A 360 -15.09 -7.89 8.14
CA LEU A 360 -15.13 -7.22 9.43
C LEU A 360 -16.10 -7.88 10.41
N THR A 361 -17.25 -8.38 9.93
CA THR A 361 -18.23 -9.11 10.77
C THR A 361 -17.59 -10.34 11.39
N ARG A 362 -16.83 -11.09 10.58
CA ARG A 362 -16.12 -12.28 11.05
C ARG A 362 -15.01 -11.93 12.03
N CYS A 363 -14.16 -10.96 11.71
CA CYS A 363 -13.10 -10.50 12.60
C CYS A 363 -13.66 -9.99 13.94
N ARG A 364 -14.83 -9.34 13.92
CA ARG A 364 -15.53 -8.86 15.12
C ARG A 364 -16.02 -10.04 15.98
N ALA A 365 -16.70 -11.02 15.38
CA ALA A 365 -17.19 -12.20 16.10
C ALA A 365 -16.04 -12.98 16.75
N TRP A 366 -14.93 -13.14 16.03
CA TRP A 366 -13.70 -13.70 16.58
C TRP A 366 -13.17 -12.90 17.77
N ALA A 367 -13.10 -11.57 17.61
CA ALA A 367 -12.58 -10.69 18.65
C ALA A 367 -13.42 -10.80 19.91
N GLU A 368 -14.75 -10.76 19.79
CA GLU A 368 -15.70 -10.94 20.90
C GLU A 368 -15.50 -12.28 21.65
N ALA A 369 -15.38 -13.39 20.93
CA ALA A 369 -15.17 -14.70 21.52
C ALA A 369 -13.89 -14.80 22.36
N ARG A 370 -12.77 -14.21 21.90
CA ARG A 370 -11.50 -14.23 22.64
C ARG A 370 -11.39 -13.14 23.71
N TRP A 371 -12.07 -12.01 23.52
CA TRP A 371 -12.10 -10.92 24.51
C TRP A 371 -12.83 -11.32 25.79
N ASN A 372 -13.90 -12.11 25.65
CA ASN A 372 -14.64 -12.67 26.77
C ASN A 372 -13.85 -13.76 27.53
N MET A 373 -12.89 -14.42 26.88
CA MET A 373 -12.01 -15.39 27.58
C MET A 373 -10.90 -14.72 28.39
N ALA A 374 -10.31 -13.61 27.88
CA ALA A 374 -9.26 -12.89 28.61
C ALA A 374 -9.77 -12.21 29.90
N SER A 375 -11.04 -11.81 29.93
CA SER A 375 -11.70 -11.27 31.13
C SER A 375 -12.06 -12.32 32.18
N HIS A 376 -12.03 -13.62 31.84
CA HIS A 376 -12.27 -14.73 32.78
C HIS A 376 -10.99 -15.28 33.44
N VAL A 377 -9.79 -14.89 32.99
CA VAL A 377 -8.50 -15.40 33.51
C VAL A 377 -7.91 -14.51 34.61
N GLU A 378 -8.47 -13.33 34.89
CA GLU A 378 -8.04 -12.45 36.00
C GLU A 378 -8.42 -12.96 37.41
N GLY A 379 -8.80 -14.23 37.56
CA GLY A 379 -9.36 -14.79 38.81
C GLY A 379 -8.59 -15.94 39.48
N VAL A 380 -7.41 -16.35 39.01
CA VAL A 380 -6.66 -17.45 39.65
C VAL A 380 -5.20 -17.06 39.87
N GLU A 381 -4.89 -16.65 41.09
CA GLU A 381 -3.52 -16.56 41.61
C GLU A 381 -2.84 -17.94 41.56
N THR A 382 -1.70 -18.03 40.88
CA THR A 382 -0.71 -19.09 41.15
C THR A 382 0.70 -18.48 41.15
N THR A 383 1.45 -18.86 42.19
CA THR A 383 2.74 -18.35 42.66
C THR A 383 3.90 -18.47 41.67
N PRO A 384 4.95 -17.62 41.77
CA PRO A 384 6.02 -17.57 40.79
C PRO A 384 7.14 -18.58 41.12
N ASN A 385 7.56 -19.35 40.12
CA ASN A 385 8.91 -19.91 40.09
C ASN A 385 9.69 -19.23 38.97
N SER A 386 10.88 -18.77 39.34
CA SER A 386 11.84 -18.08 38.51
C SER A 386 12.38 -18.99 37.42
N ASP A 387 12.22 -18.60 36.17
CA ASP A 387 13.19 -18.89 35.12
C ASP A 387 13.32 -17.67 34.22
N THR A 388 14.58 -17.35 33.91
CA THR A 388 15.02 -16.14 33.23
C THR A 388 14.56 -16.17 31.77
N ILE A 389 13.35 -15.69 31.49
CA ILE A 389 12.84 -15.55 30.13
C ILE A 389 13.53 -14.34 29.50
N SER A 390 14.40 -14.60 28.52
CA SER A 390 14.90 -13.59 27.60
C SER A 390 13.72 -12.92 26.91
N TYR A 391 13.34 -11.72 27.35
CA TYR A 391 12.31 -10.91 26.72
C TYR A 391 12.76 -10.58 25.29
N ASN A 392 12.20 -11.28 24.30
CA ASN A 392 12.35 -10.90 22.91
C ASN A 392 11.63 -9.55 22.71
N HIS A 393 12.36 -8.45 22.83
CA HIS A 393 11.90 -7.08 22.56
C HIS A 393 11.57 -6.81 21.08
N ARG A 394 11.40 -7.85 20.24
CA ARG A 394 11.08 -7.69 18.82
C ARG A 394 9.60 -7.38 18.66
N ILE A 395 9.32 -6.24 18.03
CA ILE A 395 8.00 -5.97 17.43
C ILE A 395 7.81 -7.04 16.33
N PRO A 396 6.68 -7.77 16.27
CA PRO A 396 6.45 -8.79 15.26
C PRO A 396 6.58 -8.19 13.87
N ASP A 397 7.16 -8.95 12.96
CA ASP A 397 7.27 -8.57 11.57
C ASP A 397 5.86 -8.42 10.97
N LEU A 398 5.60 -7.23 10.46
CA LEU A 398 4.31 -6.87 9.85
C LEU A 398 4.11 -7.62 8.53
N ASP A 399 5.21 -8.05 7.89
CA ASP A 399 5.24 -8.83 6.65
C ASP A 399 5.01 -10.34 6.92
N GLN A 400 5.27 -10.81 8.15
CA GLN A 400 4.93 -12.17 8.63
C GLN A 400 3.46 -12.32 9.02
N ILE A 401 2.65 -11.28 8.90
CA ILE A 401 1.20 -11.36 9.07
C ILE A 401 0.62 -12.05 7.83
N THR A 402 0.75 -13.38 7.81
CA THR A 402 0.51 -14.30 6.67
C THR A 402 -0.86 -14.15 6.01
N TRP A 403 -1.81 -13.53 6.71
CA TRP A 403 -3.19 -13.48 6.25
C TRP A 403 -3.46 -12.54 5.09
N MET A 404 -2.68 -11.46 4.90
CA MET A 404 -2.87 -10.58 3.74
C MET A 404 -2.56 -11.30 2.42
N GLN A 405 -1.73 -12.34 2.45
CA GLN A 405 -1.46 -13.21 1.29
C GLN A 405 -2.53 -14.28 1.07
N SER A 406 -3.28 -14.64 2.11
CA SER A 406 -4.36 -15.64 2.05
C SER A 406 -5.75 -15.03 2.03
N MET A 407 -5.90 -13.70 1.98
CA MET A 407 -7.19 -13.01 1.88
C MET A 407 -7.92 -13.35 0.57
N ASP A 408 -8.71 -14.41 0.58
CA ASP A 408 -9.68 -14.69 -0.46
C ASP A 408 -11.09 -14.45 0.04
N LEU A 409 -11.61 -13.22 -0.11
CA LEU A 409 -13.00 -12.92 0.26
C LEU A 409 -14.05 -13.63 -0.62
N GLY A 410 -13.62 -14.34 -1.68
CA GLY A 410 -14.46 -15.24 -2.48
C GLY A 410 -14.60 -16.64 -1.90
N ASP A 411 -13.68 -17.06 -1.01
CA ASP A 411 -13.69 -18.35 -0.32
C ASP A 411 -13.74 -18.15 1.21
N ASP A 412 -14.38 -19.06 1.92
CA ASP A 412 -14.51 -18.97 3.37
C ASP A 412 -13.37 -19.66 4.13
N GLN A 413 -12.57 -20.47 3.42
CA GLN A 413 -11.56 -21.34 4.03
C GLN A 413 -10.37 -20.59 4.64
N TRP A 414 -9.94 -19.47 4.04
CA TRP A 414 -8.79 -18.70 4.54
C TRP A 414 -8.97 -18.12 5.94
N PHE A 415 -10.22 -17.84 6.34
CA PHE A 415 -10.53 -17.25 7.64
C PHE A 415 -10.17 -18.19 8.78
N GLU A 416 -10.35 -19.50 8.59
CA GLU A 416 -9.99 -20.52 9.58
C GLU A 416 -8.46 -20.67 9.69
N ASP A 417 -7.75 -20.68 8.57
CA ASP A 417 -6.28 -20.83 8.53
C ASP A 417 -5.56 -19.65 9.19
N VAL A 418 -6.10 -18.44 9.05
CA VAL A 418 -5.53 -17.19 9.58
C VAL A 418 -5.71 -17.04 11.09
N LEU A 419 -6.77 -17.64 11.63
CA LEU A 419 -7.09 -17.57 13.06
C LEU A 419 -6.56 -18.78 13.84
N CYS A 420 -6.16 -19.83 13.13
CA CYS A 420 -5.28 -20.90 13.59
C CYS A 420 -3.82 -20.41 13.71
N ILE A 421 -3.56 -19.47 14.62
CA ILE A 421 -2.19 -19.34 15.16
C ILE A 421 -1.94 -20.58 16.02
N PRO A 422 -0.79 -21.28 15.89
CA PRO A 422 -0.52 -22.49 16.68
C PRO A 422 -0.62 -22.16 18.17
N THR A 423 -1.50 -22.87 18.87
CA THR A 423 -1.68 -22.80 20.33
C THR A 423 -0.53 -23.43 21.11
N SER A 424 0.65 -23.59 20.50
CA SER A 424 1.73 -24.38 21.08
C SER A 424 3.09 -23.92 20.57
N PHE A 425 3.71 -23.02 21.31
CA PHE A 425 5.08 -23.25 21.76
C PHE A 425 4.99 -23.38 23.28
N CYS A 426 4.86 -24.62 23.74
CA CYS A 426 5.06 -24.99 25.13
C CYS A 426 6.50 -24.75 25.55
#